data_AF-A0A6I4XJK8-F1
#
_entry.id   AF-A0A6I4XJK8-F1
#
_cell.length_a   1.000
_cell.length_b   1.000
_cell.length_c   1.000
_cell.angle_alpha   90.00
_cell.angle_beta   90.00
_cell.angle_gamma   90.00
#
_symmetry.space_group_name_H-M   'P 1'
#
loop_
_entity.id
_entity.type
_entity.pdbx_description
1 polymer ?
#
loop_
_entity_poly.entity_id
_entity_poly.type
_entity_poly.pdbx_seq_one_letter_code
_entity_poly.pdbx_strand_id
1 'polypeptide(L)'
;VVCALVGVTVGSSFTTVSTMGIAFLGIGHILGFDNAMTAGAVVSGAFLGNNISPLSDTTNLAAGIGGVNLFEHILNMMYTVIPAFIISIVGYIFLGHQSGSADLQSVDAMVQTLHQGFWISPITLLPVAVLFLFAWKKVPAIPTLLVG
;
A
#
# COMPACT_ATOMS: atom_id res chain seq x y z
N VAL A 1 -4.03 4.65 1.72
CA VAL A 1 -3.72 4.92 0.28
C VAL A 1 -2.49 4.16 -0.19
N VAL A 2 -1.31 4.36 0.40
CA VAL A 2 -0.07 3.68 -0.03
C VAL A 2 -0.22 2.16 -0.07
N CYS A 3 -0.74 1.53 0.99
CA CYS A 3 -0.98 0.08 1.01
C CYS A 3 -1.96 -0.39 -0.08
N ALA A 4 -2.89 0.45 -0.53
CA ALA A 4 -3.77 0.09 -1.65
C ALA A 4 -3.01 0.08 -2.98
N LEU A 5 -2.18 1.09 -3.25
CA LEU A 5 -1.33 1.11 -4.45
C LEU A 5 -0.33 -0.05 -4.47
N VAL A 6 0.29 -0.34 -3.33
CA VAL A 6 1.19 -1.48 -3.19
C VAL A 6 0.42 -2.79 -3.35
N GLY A 7 -0.78 -2.91 -2.77
CA GLY A 7 -1.64 -4.08 -2.95
C GLY A 7 -2.04 -4.33 -4.41
N VAL A 8 -2.32 -3.26 -5.18
CA VAL A 8 -2.59 -3.37 -6.63
C VAL A 8 -1.36 -3.86 -7.39
N THR A 9 -0.18 -3.35 -7.07
CA THR A 9 1.06 -3.67 -7.80
C THR A 9 1.65 -5.02 -7.44
N VAL A 10 1.60 -5.39 -6.16
CA VAL A 10 2.12 -6.66 -5.65
C VAL A 10 1.14 -7.81 -5.90
N GLY A 11 -0.18 -7.54 -5.90
CA GLY A 11 -1.21 -8.58 -6.05
C GLY A 11 -1.31 -9.52 -4.84
N SER A 12 -0.82 -9.09 -3.67
CA SER A 12 -0.92 -9.88 -2.43
C SER A 12 -1.16 -8.98 -1.22
N SER A 13 -2.32 -9.14 -0.58
CA SER A 13 -2.64 -8.47 0.68
C SER A 13 -1.63 -8.80 1.78
N PHE A 14 -1.29 -10.09 1.95
CA PHE A 14 -0.39 -10.54 3.01
C PHE A 14 1.03 -9.99 2.85
N THR A 15 1.54 -9.98 1.61
CA THR A 15 2.87 -9.41 1.33
C THR A 15 2.89 -7.90 1.59
N THR A 16 1.83 -7.20 1.18
CA THR A 16 1.69 -5.76 1.42
C THR A 16 1.60 -5.43 2.91
N VAL A 17 0.79 -6.17 3.68
CA VAL A 17 0.68 -5.98 5.14
C VAL A 17 2.01 -6.32 5.83
N SER A 18 2.71 -7.37 5.40
CA SER A 18 3.97 -7.78 6.03
C SER A 18 5.09 -6.77 5.81
N THR A 19 5.19 -6.19 4.61
CA THR A 19 6.26 -5.23 4.27
C THR A 19 5.93 -3.81 4.72
N MET A 20 4.78 -3.29 4.30
CA MET A 20 4.37 -1.90 4.58
C MET A 20 3.78 -1.76 5.97
N GLY A 21 3.12 -2.79 6.51
CA GLY A 21 2.44 -2.71 7.80
C GLY A 21 3.39 -2.56 8.97
N ILE A 22 4.50 -3.32 8.99
CA ILE A 22 5.52 -3.19 10.04
C ILE A 22 6.12 -1.78 10.02
N ALA A 23 6.43 -1.27 8.82
CA ALA A 23 6.95 0.08 8.64
C ALA A 23 5.96 1.14 9.16
N PHE A 24 4.70 1.11 8.72
CA PHE A 24 3.72 2.11 9.13
C PHE A 24 3.31 2.00 10.60
N LEU A 25 3.30 0.80 11.19
CA LEU A 25 3.08 0.63 12.63
C LEU A 25 4.22 1.25 13.45
N GLY A 26 5.48 1.07 13.02
CA GLY A 26 6.63 1.71 13.67
C GLY A 26 6.56 3.24 13.60
N ILE A 27 6.23 3.78 12.43
CA ILE A 27 6.05 5.23 12.24
C ILE A 27 4.87 5.74 13.07
N GLY A 28 3.72 5.06 13.02
CA GLY A 28 2.51 5.44 13.75
C GLY A 28 2.74 5.48 15.25
N HIS A 29 3.44 4.48 15.79
CA HIS A 29 3.80 4.42 17.21
C HIS A 29 4.70 5.59 17.63
N ILE A 30 5.68 5.97 16.82
CA ILE A 30 6.56 7.13 17.09
C ILE A 30 5.76 8.44 17.05
N LEU A 31 4.79 8.55 16.15
CA LEU A 31 3.94 9.73 16.00
C LEU A 31 2.81 9.79 17.05
N GLY A 32 2.70 8.78 17.93
CA GLY A 32 1.66 8.71 18.95
C GLY A 32 0.28 8.32 18.42
N PHE A 33 0.18 7.76 17.21
CA PHE A 33 -1.07 7.23 16.68
C PHE A 33 -1.42 5.89 17.33
N ASP A 34 -2.72 5.65 17.48
CA ASP A 34 -3.22 4.36 17.96
C ASP A 34 -2.80 3.21 17.02
N ASN A 35 -2.23 2.16 17.61
CA ASN A 35 -1.71 1.02 16.87
C ASN A 35 -2.83 0.24 16.17
N ALA A 36 -4.02 0.14 16.78
CA ALA A 36 -5.14 -0.58 16.19
C ALA A 36 -5.72 0.19 14.99
N MET A 37 -5.80 1.52 15.09
CA MET A 37 -6.19 2.38 13.96
C MET A 37 -5.18 2.30 12.82
N THR A 38 -3.88 2.36 13.13
CA THR A 38 -2.82 2.26 12.13
C THR A 38 -2.83 0.89 11.44
N ALA A 39 -2.94 -0.20 12.21
CA ALA A 39 -3.08 -1.55 11.66
C ALA A 39 -4.32 -1.68 10.77
N GLY A 40 -5.46 -1.16 11.23
CA GLY A 40 -6.71 -1.16 10.47
C GLY A 40 -6.55 -0.45 9.12
N ALA A 41 -5.91 0.72 9.10
CA ALA A 41 -5.69 1.50 7.88
C ALA A 41 -4.75 0.79 6.88
N VAL A 42 -3.74 0.09 7.39
CA VAL A 42 -2.83 -0.73 6.56
C VAL A 42 -3.59 -1.90 5.93
N VAL A 43 -4.31 -2.67 6.76
CA VAL A 43 -5.02 -3.88 6.33
C VAL A 43 -6.12 -3.53 5.32
N SER A 44 -6.96 -2.54 5.63
CA SER A 44 -8.02 -2.09 4.72
C SER A 44 -7.46 -1.64 3.37
N GLY A 45 -6.36 -0.87 3.36
CA GLY A 45 -5.68 -0.49 2.13
C GLY A 45 -5.17 -1.70 1.33
N ALA A 46 -4.45 -2.61 1.99
CA ALA A 46 -3.86 -3.78 1.33
C ALA A 46 -4.91 -4.68 0.66
N PHE A 47 -6.02 -4.96 1.36
CA PHE A 47 -7.09 -5.81 0.84
C PHE A 47 -7.89 -5.15 -0.29
N LEU A 48 -8.17 -3.84 -0.18
CA LEU A 48 -8.85 -3.11 -1.26
C LEU A 48 -8.00 -3.11 -2.55
N GLY A 49 -6.69 -2.90 -2.43
CA GLY A 49 -5.78 -2.92 -3.58
C GLY A 49 -5.64 -4.29 -4.21
N ASN A 50 -5.50 -5.35 -3.40
CA ASN A 50 -5.38 -6.72 -3.87
C ASN A 50 -6.60 -7.17 -4.69
N ASN A 51 -7.81 -6.79 -4.27
CA ASN A 51 -9.05 -7.20 -4.93
C ASN A 51 -9.17 -6.72 -6.39
N ILE A 52 -8.61 -5.55 -6.71
CA ILE A 52 -8.64 -4.98 -8.07
C ILE A 52 -7.32 -5.17 -8.82
N SER A 53 -6.40 -5.97 -8.28
CA SER A 53 -5.13 -6.25 -8.94
C SER A 53 -5.29 -7.31 -10.03
N PRO A 54 -4.85 -7.06 -11.28
CA PRO A 54 -4.75 -8.10 -12.30
C PRO A 54 -3.62 -9.11 -12.02
N LEU A 55 -2.72 -8.81 -11.07
CA LEU A 55 -1.64 -9.69 -10.66
C LEU A 55 -2.02 -10.58 -9.46
N SER A 56 -3.19 -10.35 -8.85
CA SER A 56 -3.63 -11.09 -7.67
C SER A 56 -4.08 -12.50 -8.02
N ASP A 57 -3.44 -13.50 -7.41
CA ASP A 57 -3.82 -14.90 -7.55
C ASP A 57 -5.28 -15.14 -7.15
N THR A 58 -5.74 -14.46 -6.10
CA THR A 58 -7.13 -14.57 -5.63
C THR A 58 -8.13 -13.98 -6.63
N THR A 59 -7.79 -12.86 -7.26
CA THR A 59 -8.65 -12.20 -8.27
C THR A 59 -8.66 -13.01 -9.57
N ASN A 60 -7.51 -13.55 -9.96
CA ASN A 60 -7.37 -14.40 -11.15
C ASN A 60 -8.10 -15.73 -10.98
N LEU A 61 -7.94 -16.38 -9.83
CA LEU A 61 -8.67 -17.62 -9.50
C LEU A 61 -10.17 -17.39 -9.44
N ALA A 62 -10.64 -16.27 -8.85
CA ALA A 62 -12.05 -15.93 -8.79
C ALA A 62 -12.67 -15.75 -10.18
N ALA A 63 -11.98 -15.04 -11.09
CA ALA A 63 -12.41 -14.88 -12.47
C ALA A 63 -12.41 -16.22 -13.24
N GLY A 64 -11.38 -17.05 -13.03
CA GLY A 64 -11.24 -18.36 -13.68
C GLY A 64 -12.32 -19.36 -13.26
N ILE A 65 -12.62 -19.46 -11.96
CA ILE A 65 -13.71 -20.31 -11.45
C ILE A 65 -15.07 -19.75 -11.88
N GLY A 66 -15.22 -18.43 -11.90
CA GLY A 66 -16.44 -17.76 -12.34
C GLY A 66 -16.70 -17.83 -13.84
N GLY A 67 -15.73 -18.29 -14.65
CA GLY A 67 -15.85 -18.35 -16.11
C GLY A 67 -15.99 -16.98 -16.78
N VAL A 68 -15.53 -15.91 -16.12
CA VAL A 68 -15.65 -14.52 -16.61
C VAL A 68 -14.28 -13.96 -16.98
N ASN A 69 -14.26 -12.95 -17.83
CA ASN A 69 -13.01 -12.27 -18.15
C ASN A 69 -12.44 -11.54 -16.91
N LEU A 70 -11.14 -11.68 -16.67
CA LEU A 70 -10.46 -11.05 -15.53
C LEU A 70 -10.67 -9.54 -15.48
N PHE A 71 -10.55 -8.85 -16.60
CA PHE A 71 -10.71 -7.40 -16.64
C PHE A 71 -12.17 -6.97 -16.41
N GLU A 72 -13.14 -7.73 -16.93
CA GLU A 72 -14.55 -7.49 -16.63
C GLU A 72 -14.86 -7.69 -15.15
N HIS A 73 -14.31 -8.74 -14.54
CA HIS A 73 -14.44 -8.98 -13.10
C HIS A 73 -13.85 -7.83 -12.28
N ILE A 74 -12.65 -7.36 -12.62
CA ILE A 74 -12.00 -6.24 -11.93
C ILE A 74 -12.81 -4.95 -12.07
N LEU A 75 -13.27 -4.62 -13.29
CA LEU A 75 -14.11 -3.45 -13.52
C LEU A 75 -15.41 -3.53 -12.73
N ASN A 76 -16.00 -4.72 -12.61
CA ASN A 76 -17.19 -4.91 -11.79
C ASN A 76 -16.89 -4.77 -10.29
N MET A 77 -15.75 -5.28 -9.81
CA MET A 77 -15.31 -5.09 -8.43
C MET A 77 -15.01 -3.62 -8.10
N MET A 78 -14.56 -2.81 -9.08
CA MET A 78 -14.32 -1.38 -8.84
C MET A 78 -15.59 -0.65 -8.37
N TYR A 79 -16.78 -1.08 -8.79
CA TYR A 79 -18.04 -0.49 -8.32
C TYR A 79 -18.29 -0.67 -6.83
N THR A 80 -17.70 -1.67 -6.18
CA THR A 80 -17.82 -1.86 -4.71
C THR A 80 -16.57 -1.39 -3.98
N VAL A 81 -15.39 -1.60 -4.58
CA VAL A 81 -14.10 -1.23 -3.99
C VAL A 81 -13.91 0.27 -3.92
N ILE A 82 -14.26 1.03 -4.97
CA ILE A 82 -14.10 2.50 -4.96
C ILE A 82 -14.99 3.14 -3.89
N PRO A 83 -16.30 2.83 -3.79
CA PRO A 83 -17.12 3.36 -2.70
C PRO A 83 -16.60 2.96 -1.31
N ALA A 84 -16.21 1.70 -1.11
CA ALA A 84 -15.64 1.25 0.16
C ALA A 84 -14.33 1.97 0.52
N PHE A 85 -13.49 2.27 -0.48
CA PHE A 85 -12.26 3.03 -0.32
C PHE A 85 -12.54 4.48 0.08
N ILE A 86 -13.51 5.14 -0.56
CA ILE A 86 -13.93 6.50 -0.21
C ILE A 86 -14.47 6.54 1.22
N ILE A 87 -15.37 5.62 1.59
CA ILE A 87 -15.94 5.54 2.94
C ILE A 87 -14.84 5.32 3.98
N SER A 88 -13.88 4.44 3.68
CA SER A 88 -12.75 4.15 4.56
C SER A 88 -11.84 5.37 4.73
N ILE A 89 -11.52 6.10 3.65
CA ILE A 89 -10.74 7.35 3.72
C ILE A 89 -11.45 8.36 4.63
N VAL A 90 -12.74 8.59 4.39
CA VAL A 90 -13.53 9.53 5.19
C VAL A 90 -13.54 9.11 6.66
N GLY A 91 -13.76 7.83 6.94
CA GLY A 91 -13.72 7.29 8.31
C GLY A 91 -12.37 7.49 9.01
N TYR A 92 -11.26 7.15 8.34
CA TYR A 92 -9.92 7.34 8.92
C TYR A 92 -9.54 8.82 9.07
N ILE A 93 -10.03 9.72 8.22
CA ILE A 93 -9.85 11.17 8.41
C ILE A 93 -10.52 11.63 9.70
N PHE A 94 -11.78 11.26 9.92
CA PHE A 94 -12.52 11.65 11.13
C PHE A 94 -11.91 11.05 12.41
N LEU A 95 -11.56 9.76 12.38
CA LEU A 95 -10.92 9.09 13.52
C LEU A 95 -9.52 9.67 13.80
N GLY A 96 -8.76 9.97 12.75
CA GLY A 96 -7.43 10.56 12.87
C GLY A 96 -7.43 11.98 13.44
N HIS A 97 -8.49 12.76 13.20
CA HIS A 97 -8.62 14.12 13.73
C HIS A 97 -8.85 14.17 15.25
N GLN A 98 -9.33 13.06 15.83
CA GLN A 98 -9.56 12.92 17.28
C GLN A 98 -8.33 12.41 18.03
N SER A 99 -7.37 11.82 17.29
CA SER A 99 -6.05 11.50 17.80
C SER A 99 -5.31 12.82 17.98
N GLY A 100 -4.99 13.20 19.22
CA GLY A 100 -4.41 14.50 19.56
C GLY A 100 -3.25 14.91 18.67
N SER A 101 -3.03 16.22 18.53
CA SER A 101 -2.00 16.83 17.68
C SER A 101 -0.71 16.02 17.73
N ALA A 102 -0.36 15.36 16.61
CA ALA A 102 0.92 14.67 16.48
C ALA A 102 2.01 15.63 16.94
N ASP A 103 2.79 15.21 17.94
CA ASP A 103 3.80 16.07 18.51
C ASP A 103 4.86 16.35 17.45
N LEU A 104 4.90 17.60 16.97
CA LEU A 104 5.80 18.02 15.91
C LEU A 104 7.28 17.84 16.33
N GLN A 105 7.59 17.84 17.63
CA GLN A 105 8.94 17.50 18.12
C GLN A 105 9.30 16.04 17.86
N SER A 106 8.33 15.13 17.98
CA SER A 106 8.50 13.71 17.67
C SER A 106 8.75 13.48 16.17
N VAL A 107 8.13 14.29 15.30
CA VAL A 107 8.39 14.28 13.85
C VAL A 107 9.83 14.73 13.55
N ASP A 108 10.29 15.82 14.15
CA ASP A 108 11.67 16.31 13.94
C ASP A 108 12.73 15.32 14.45
N ALA A 109 12.49 14.68 15.60
CA ALA A 109 13.38 13.64 16.14
C ALA A 109 13.44 12.42 15.21
N MET A 110 12.32 12.03 14.60
CA MET A 110 12.27 10.95 13.62
C MET A 110 13.04 11.32 12.34
N VAL A 111 12.85 12.53 11.81
CA VAL A 111 13.57 13.04 10.63
C VAL A 111 15.09 13.08 10.91
N GLN A 112 15.51 13.57 12.07
CA GLN A 112 16.91 13.56 12.50
C GLN A 112 17.50 12.14 12.56
N THR A 113 16.76 11.19 13.13
CA THR A 113 17.17 9.78 13.22
C THR A 113 17.33 9.16 11.84
N LEU A 114 16.41 9.46 10.92
CA LEU A 114 16.49 8.99 9.52
C LEU A 114 17.70 9.59 8.80
N HIS A 115 18.01 10.87 8.99
CA HIS A 115 19.20 11.51 8.41
C HIS A 115 20.52 10.98 8.98
N GLN A 116 20.53 10.52 10.24
CA GLN A 116 21.72 9.91 10.86
C GLN A 116 21.94 8.46 10.43
N GLY A 117 20.86 7.68 10.24
CA GLY A 117 20.93 6.26 9.89
C GLY A 117 20.96 5.96 8.39
N PHE A 118 20.42 6.85 7.55
CA PHE A 118 20.26 6.61 6.12
C PHE A 118 20.77 7.79 5.28
N TRP A 119 21.51 7.48 4.21
CA TRP A 119 21.85 8.47 3.19
C TRP A 119 20.65 8.71 2.27
N ILE A 120 19.78 9.64 2.68
CA ILE A 120 18.62 10.07 1.90
C ILE A 120 19.11 10.99 0.77
N SER A 121 19.47 10.40 -0.36
CA SER A 121 19.83 11.09 -1.61
C SER A 121 18.73 10.85 -2.65
N PRO A 122 18.44 11.79 -3.57
CA PRO A 122 17.49 11.57 -4.67
C PRO A 122 17.76 10.30 -5.51
N ILE A 123 18.98 9.76 -5.44
CA ILE A 123 19.39 8.49 -6.05
C ILE A 123 18.63 7.29 -5.47
N THR A 124 18.17 7.33 -4.21
CA THR A 124 17.37 6.23 -3.62
C THR A 124 15.97 6.12 -4.24
N LEU A 125 15.53 7.12 -5.00
CA LEU A 125 14.29 7.05 -5.80
C LEU A 125 14.47 6.28 -7.12
N LEU A 126 15.72 6.04 -7.53
CA LEU A 126 16.05 5.42 -8.81
C LEU A 126 15.48 3.99 -8.95
N PRO A 127 15.53 3.10 -7.94
CA PRO A 127 14.90 1.77 -8.02
C PRO A 127 13.39 1.85 -8.26
N VAL A 128 12.72 2.80 -7.60
CA VAL A 128 11.28 3.04 -7.77
C VAL A 128 10.99 3.57 -9.17
N ALA A 129 11.79 4.51 -9.67
CA ALA A 129 11.67 5.05 -11.02
C ALA A 129 11.91 3.98 -12.10
N VAL A 130 12.88 3.09 -11.88
CA VAL A 130 13.17 1.95 -12.76
C VAL A 130 12.00 0.95 -12.79
N LEU A 131 11.40 0.68 -11.64
CA LEU A 131 10.19 -0.15 -11.54
C LEU A 131 9.03 0.45 -12.35
N PHE A 132 8.76 1.75 -12.23
CA PHE A 132 7.74 2.43 -13.03
C PHE A 132 8.03 2.39 -14.54
N LEU A 133 9.30 2.58 -14.93
CA LEU A 133 9.74 2.46 -16.32
C LEU A 133 9.49 1.05 -16.89
N PHE A 134 9.78 0.00 -16.12
CA PHE A 134 9.56 -1.38 -16.55
C PHE A 134 8.08 -1.77 -16.58
N ALA A 135 7.29 -1.28 -15.63
CA ALA A 135 5.83 -1.42 -15.65
C ALA A 135 5.23 -0.78 -16.91
N TRP A 136 5.72 0.40 -17.30
CA TRP A 136 5.24 1.09 -18.50
C TRP A 136 5.66 0.38 -19.80
N LYS A 137 6.85 -0.25 -19.80
CA LYS A 137 7.35 -1.05 -20.92
C LYS A 137 6.76 -2.46 -21.02
N LYS A 138 5.82 -2.85 -20.13
CA LYS A 138 5.20 -4.20 -20.12
C LYS A 138 6.23 -5.34 -20.13
N VAL A 139 7.39 -5.14 -19.50
CA VAL A 139 8.38 -6.21 -19.35
C VAL A 139 7.84 -7.15 -18.26
N PRO A 140 7.75 -8.47 -18.48
CA PRO A 140 7.28 -9.41 -17.46
C PRO A 140 8.12 -9.25 -16.20
N ALA A 141 7.49 -9.18 -15.02
CA ALA A 141 8.14 -8.80 -13.75
C ALA A 141 9.22 -9.79 -13.24
N ILE A 142 9.35 -10.94 -13.89
CA ILE A 142 10.17 -12.07 -13.45
C ILE A 142 11.69 -11.80 -13.54
N PRO A 143 12.26 -11.15 -14.59
CA PRO A 143 13.69 -10.85 -14.65
C PRO A 143 14.12 -9.71 -13.72
N THR A 144 13.22 -8.79 -13.37
CA THR A 144 13.52 -7.62 -12.53
C THR A 144 13.67 -7.97 -11.04
N LEU A 145 12.97 -8.99 -10.55
CA LEU A 145 13.09 -9.50 -9.18
C LEU A 145 14.29 -10.44 -8.97
N LEU A 146 14.82 -11.05 -10.04
CA LEU A 146 15.97 -11.97 -9.97
C LEU A 146 17.33 -11.27 -10.02
N VAL A 147 17.36 -9.99 -10.42
CA VAL A 147 18.60 -9.20 -10.60
C VAL A 147 18.77 -8.11 -9.53
N GLY A 148 17.69 -7.77 -8.79
CA GLY A 148 17.68 -6.75 -7.74
C GLY A 148 17.88 -7.31 -6.35
#